data_AF-A0A7X6CLH8-F1
#
_entry.id   AF-A0A7X6CLH8-F1
#
_cell.length_a   1.000
_cell.length_b   1.000
_cell.length_c   1.000
_cell.angle_alpha   90.00
_cell.angle_beta   90.00
_cell.angle_gamma   90.00
#
_symmetry.space_group_name_H-M   'P 1'
#
loop_
_entity.id
_entity.type
_entity.pdbx_description
1 polymer ?
#
loop_
_entity_poly.entity_id
_entity_poly.type
_entity_poly.pdbx_seq_one_letter_code
_entity_poly.pdbx_strand_id
1 'polypeptide(L)'
;MKLDSVSPTLSNSESTTPNSDLPQPVQLEVKDVCDSFPDLTSAEPERVSISSNPDVCKQKKGPIQKYWAVFASTFVTIFLAEIGDKTQLTILLMTAESHNPGMVFAGAGLALVATSLLGVLLGRWLASRIAPKTLERAAGVILLGISAILLWEILG
;
A
#
# COMPACT_ATOMS: atom_id res chain seq x y z
N MET A 1 -15.29 75.36 -8.37
CA MET A 1 -16.55 74.62 -8.64
C MET A 1 -16.46 73.33 -7.82
N LYS A 2 -17.17 73.21 -6.69
CA LYS A 2 -18.60 72.83 -6.56
C LYS A 2 -18.73 71.30 -6.71
N LEU A 3 -19.24 70.49 -5.78
CA LEU A 3 -19.75 70.63 -4.40
C LEU A 3 -19.89 69.20 -3.85
N ASP A 4 -19.78 69.05 -2.53
CA ASP A 4 -20.20 67.90 -1.74
C ASP A 4 -21.68 67.53 -1.95
N SER A 5 -22.02 66.25 -1.81
CA SER A 5 -23.37 65.74 -1.44
C SER A 5 -23.23 64.25 -1.13
N VAL A 6 -23.22 63.76 0.11
CA VAL A 6 -24.18 63.92 1.22
C VAL A 6 -25.59 63.49 0.83
N SER A 7 -25.99 62.30 1.30
CA SER A 7 -27.35 61.75 1.39
C SER A 7 -28.31 62.73 2.09
N PRO A 8 -29.66 62.61 1.96
CA PRO A 8 -30.39 61.80 2.96
C PRO A 8 -31.83 61.31 2.57
N THR A 9 -32.25 60.24 3.26
CA THR A 9 -33.56 59.98 3.92
C THR A 9 -34.96 60.07 3.23
N LEU A 10 -35.73 59.00 3.53
CA LEU A 10 -37.12 58.93 4.05
C LEU A 10 -38.34 59.01 3.10
N SER A 11 -39.07 57.89 3.01
CA SER A 11 -40.47 57.73 3.49
C SER A 11 -40.91 56.26 3.31
N ASN A 12 -41.00 55.47 4.39
CA ASN A 12 -42.19 55.16 5.19
C ASN A 12 -43.49 54.87 4.42
N SER A 13 -43.90 53.60 4.47
CA SER A 13 -45.32 53.20 4.59
C SER A 13 -45.40 51.94 5.46
N GLU A 14 -45.81 52.16 6.71
CA GLU A 14 -46.65 51.28 7.54
C GLU A 14 -47.76 50.59 6.69
N SER A 15 -48.26 49.38 6.94
CA SER A 15 -48.63 48.74 8.21
C SER A 15 -49.00 47.26 7.95
N THR A 16 -49.07 46.49 9.05
CA THR A 16 -49.90 45.30 9.33
C THR A 16 -49.08 44.15 9.92
N THR A 17 -49.02 44.12 11.25
CA THR A 17 -48.87 42.90 12.06
C THR A 17 -50.20 42.09 11.98
N PRO A 18 -50.20 40.76 12.13
CA PRO A 18 -50.08 40.16 13.47
C PRO A 18 -49.32 38.81 13.54
N ASN A 19 -48.72 38.59 14.71
CA ASN A 19 -48.57 37.30 15.41
C ASN A 19 -48.03 36.08 14.64
N SER A 20 -46.83 35.62 15.01
CA SER A 20 -46.59 34.22 15.38
C SER A 20 -45.29 34.11 16.18
N ASP A 21 -45.44 33.50 17.35
CA ASP A 21 -44.48 33.32 18.43
C ASP A 21 -43.24 32.43 18.13
N LEU A 22 -42.16 32.75 18.84
CA LEU A 22 -41.17 31.86 19.50
C LEU A 22 -39.91 31.31 18.75
N PRO A 23 -38.74 31.17 19.44
CA PRO A 23 -37.41 31.21 18.83
C PRO A 23 -36.50 29.96 19.05
N GLN A 24 -35.33 29.99 18.38
CA GLN A 24 -34.04 29.28 18.59
C GLN A 24 -33.90 27.75 18.28
N PRO A 25 -32.85 27.33 17.54
CA PRO A 25 -32.50 25.94 17.27
C PRO A 25 -31.75 25.25 18.44
N VAL A 26 -32.09 23.98 18.66
CA VAL A 26 -31.68 23.10 19.79
C VAL A 26 -30.19 22.72 19.76
N GLN A 27 -29.51 22.92 20.90
CA GLN A 27 -28.17 22.40 21.22
C GLN A 27 -28.28 20.97 21.78
N LEU A 28 -27.60 19.99 21.16
CA LEU A 28 -27.46 18.63 21.71
C LEU A 28 -26.25 18.59 22.68
N GLU A 29 -26.54 18.52 23.97
CA GLU A 29 -25.56 18.41 25.06
C GLU A 29 -25.14 16.94 25.26
N VAL A 30 -23.86 16.63 24.99
CA VAL A 30 -23.18 15.34 25.24
C VAL A 30 -22.47 15.42 26.59
N LYS A 31 -23.23 15.28 27.68
CA LYS A 31 -22.71 15.54 29.02
C LYS A 31 -23.32 14.61 30.05
N ASP A 32 -22.98 13.32 30.01
CA ASP A 32 -23.33 12.45 31.15
C ASP A 32 -22.62 11.09 31.29
N VAL A 33 -21.43 10.85 30.74
CA VAL A 33 -20.74 9.56 31.03
C VAL A 33 -19.22 9.70 31.18
N CYS A 34 -18.80 10.46 32.19
CA CYS A 34 -17.44 10.45 32.71
C CYS A 34 -17.52 10.58 34.24
N ASP A 35 -17.84 9.52 35.00
CA ASP A 35 -17.75 9.60 36.47
C ASP A 35 -17.67 8.25 37.23
N SER A 36 -17.00 7.21 36.71
CA SER A 36 -16.62 6.04 37.54
C SER A 36 -15.46 5.23 36.95
N PHE A 37 -14.23 5.58 37.34
CA PHE A 37 -13.06 4.68 37.41
C PHE A 37 -12.81 4.36 38.91
N PRO A 38 -12.10 3.30 39.37
CA PRO A 38 -11.07 2.45 38.72
C PRO A 38 -11.09 0.92 39.12
N ASP A 39 -10.20 0.06 38.58
CA ASP A 39 -9.24 -0.80 39.32
C ASP A 39 -8.42 -1.73 38.38
N LEU A 40 -7.14 -1.94 38.72
CA LEU A 40 -6.07 -2.58 37.95
C LEU A 40 -5.78 -4.01 38.44
N THR A 41 -5.83 -5.03 37.58
CA THR A 41 -5.16 -6.34 37.77
C THR A 41 -5.42 -7.22 36.55
N SER A 42 -4.54 -8.03 35.99
CA SER A 42 -3.10 -8.30 36.10
C SER A 42 -2.78 -9.22 34.91
N ALA A 43 -1.63 -9.02 34.24
CA ALA A 43 -0.85 -9.95 33.41
C ALA A 43 -0.47 -9.39 32.02
N GLU A 44 0.80 -8.99 31.95
CA GLU A 44 1.62 -8.70 30.77
C GLU A 44 1.69 -9.92 29.81
N PRO A 45 1.90 -9.69 28.49
CA PRO A 45 3.25 -9.93 28.01
C PRO A 45 3.75 -8.82 27.06
N GLU A 46 4.86 -8.22 27.47
CA GLU A 46 5.95 -7.66 26.67
C GLU A 46 5.57 -7.05 25.30
N ARG A 47 5.09 -5.79 25.33
CA ARG A 47 5.13 -4.92 24.15
C ARG A 47 6.59 -4.58 23.89
N VAL A 48 7.17 -5.19 22.85
CA VAL A 48 8.41 -4.75 22.22
C VAL A 48 8.42 -3.22 22.13
N SER A 49 9.26 -2.62 22.96
CA SER A 49 9.56 -1.20 22.95
C SER A 49 10.27 -0.89 21.65
N ILE A 50 9.51 -0.63 20.59
CA ILE A 50 10.01 0.22 19.50
C ILE A 50 10.16 1.59 20.16
N SER A 51 11.33 1.80 20.76
CA SER A 51 11.82 3.08 21.20
C SER A 51 11.70 3.98 19.98
N SER A 52 10.65 4.79 20.00
CA SER A 52 10.47 5.92 19.11
C SER A 52 11.58 6.90 19.44
N ASN A 53 12.78 6.62 18.95
CA ASN A 53 13.75 7.66 18.71
C ASN A 53 13.34 8.26 17.35
N PRO A 54 12.67 9.44 17.32
CA PRO A 54 12.23 10.06 16.07
C PRO A 54 13.39 10.65 15.23
N ASP A 55 14.64 10.34 15.58
CA ASP A 55 15.84 10.73 14.82
C ASP A 55 16.31 9.66 13.83
N VAL A 56 15.41 8.79 13.34
CA VAL A 56 15.63 8.12 12.05
C VAL A 56 15.43 9.15 10.94
N CYS A 57 16.45 10.00 10.82
CA CYS A 57 16.74 11.02 9.83
C CYS A 57 15.53 11.71 9.18
N LYS A 58 15.40 13.00 9.47
CA LYS A 58 14.85 14.02 8.56
C LYS A 58 15.54 13.96 7.18
N GLN A 59 15.17 13.01 6.34
CA GLN A 59 15.54 12.97 4.94
C GLN A 59 14.58 13.86 4.16
N LYS A 60 14.89 15.18 4.12
CA LYS A 60 14.31 16.08 3.13
C LYS A 60 14.95 15.77 1.77
N LYS A 61 14.57 14.61 1.22
CA LYS A 61 15.04 14.10 -0.07
C LYS A 61 14.01 14.49 -1.13
N GLY A 62 14.43 15.32 -2.10
CA GLY A 62 13.57 15.84 -3.18
C GLY A 62 12.87 14.72 -3.99
N PRO A 63 11.95 15.06 -4.91
CA PRO A 63 11.14 14.06 -5.63
C PRO A 63 12.00 12.98 -6.32
N ILE A 64 13.16 13.36 -6.86
CA ILE A 64 14.13 12.45 -7.49
C ILE A 64 14.65 11.38 -6.53
N GLN A 65 14.82 11.72 -5.25
CA GLN A 65 15.36 10.83 -4.24
C GLN A 65 14.35 9.80 -3.75
N LYS A 66 13.03 10.07 -3.85
CA LYS A 66 12.01 9.03 -3.62
C LYS A 66 12.08 7.94 -4.69
N TYR A 67 12.18 8.30 -5.97
CA TYR A 67 12.27 7.32 -7.05
C TYR A 67 13.57 6.50 -6.99
N TRP A 68 14.70 7.16 -6.73
CA TRP A 68 15.98 6.47 -6.60
C TRP A 68 16.02 5.56 -5.37
N ALA A 69 15.42 5.98 -4.25
CA ALA A 69 15.31 5.15 -3.06
C ALA A 69 14.41 3.92 -3.31
N VAL A 70 13.26 4.09 -3.96
CA VAL A 70 12.36 2.98 -4.30
C VAL A 70 13.00 2.04 -5.32
N PHE A 71 13.69 2.57 -6.33
CA PHE A 71 14.45 1.77 -7.28
C PHE A 71 15.55 0.98 -6.59
N ALA A 72 16.38 1.63 -5.78
CA ALA A 72 17.48 0.97 -5.08
C ALA A 72 16.99 -0.08 -4.08
N SER A 73 15.94 0.21 -3.30
CA SER A 73 15.38 -0.77 -2.35
C SER A 73 14.81 -1.98 -3.09
N THR A 74 14.04 -1.75 -4.15
CA THR A 74 13.43 -2.82 -4.94
C THR A 74 14.51 -3.63 -5.66
N PHE A 75 15.51 -2.96 -6.24
CA PHE A 75 16.65 -3.61 -6.88
C PHE A 75 17.43 -4.48 -5.89
N VAL A 76 17.80 -3.94 -4.72
CA VAL A 76 18.55 -4.71 -3.71
C VAL A 76 17.74 -5.90 -3.21
N THR A 77 16.45 -5.74 -2.95
CA THR A 77 15.58 -6.85 -2.52
C THR A 77 15.48 -7.94 -3.58
N ILE A 78 15.23 -7.57 -4.84
CA ILE A 78 15.13 -8.54 -5.95
C ILE A 78 16.50 -9.17 -6.22
N PHE A 79 17.57 -8.38 -6.24
CA PHE A 79 18.93 -8.87 -6.46
C PHE A 79 19.34 -9.86 -5.38
N LEU A 80 19.09 -9.59 -4.09
CA LEU A 80 19.36 -10.56 -3.03
C LEU A 80 18.49 -11.82 -3.16
N ALA A 81 17.24 -11.68 -3.59
CA ALA A 81 16.37 -12.83 -3.83
C ALA A 81 16.80 -13.66 -5.05
N GLU A 82 17.46 -13.04 -6.03
CA GLU A 82 17.90 -13.68 -7.28
C GLU A 82 19.39 -13.99 -7.35
N ILE A 83 20.22 -13.56 -6.38
CA ILE A 83 21.66 -13.85 -6.40
C ILE A 83 21.87 -15.36 -6.29
N GLY A 84 22.41 -15.93 -7.37
CA GLY A 84 22.61 -17.37 -7.46
C GLY A 84 21.33 -18.16 -7.80
N ASP A 85 20.32 -17.51 -8.38
CA ASP A 85 19.18 -18.24 -8.93
C ASP A 85 19.66 -19.30 -9.94
N LYS A 86 19.03 -20.47 -9.88
CA LYS A 86 19.40 -21.63 -10.72
C LYS A 86 19.34 -21.29 -12.20
N THR A 87 18.49 -20.34 -12.57
CA THR A 87 18.35 -19.85 -13.94
C THR A 87 19.62 -19.14 -14.42
N GLN A 88 20.35 -18.43 -13.55
CA GLN A 88 21.63 -17.79 -13.91
C GLN A 88 22.72 -18.82 -14.19
N LEU A 89 22.84 -19.88 -13.37
CA LEU A 89 23.77 -20.98 -13.62
C LEU A 89 23.43 -21.71 -14.93
N THR A 90 22.13 -21.94 -15.18
CA THR A 90 21.65 -22.61 -16.40
C THR A 90 22.04 -21.82 -17.65
N ILE A 91 21.80 -20.50 -17.65
CA ILE A 91 22.19 -19.62 -18.76
C ILE A 91 23.70 -19.57 -18.90
N LEU A 92 24.46 -19.51 -17.79
CA LEU A 92 25.92 -19.50 -17.82
C LEU A 92 26.48 -20.77 -18.46
N LEU A 93 25.98 -21.94 -18.06
CA LEU A 93 26.39 -23.24 -18.62
C LEU A 93 26.03 -23.33 -20.11
N MET A 94 24.81 -22.93 -20.47
CA MET A 94 24.36 -22.92 -21.87
C MET A 94 25.19 -21.94 -22.72
N THR A 95 25.60 -20.81 -22.13
CA THR A 95 26.48 -19.83 -22.79
C THR A 95 27.91 -20.35 -22.93
N ALA A 96 28.40 -21.09 -21.92
CA ALA A 96 29.74 -21.67 -21.92
C ALA A 96 29.90 -22.81 -22.94
N GLU A 97 28.85 -23.59 -23.20
CA GLU A 97 28.83 -24.63 -24.23
C GLU A 97 28.53 -24.08 -25.63
N SER A 98 27.85 -22.94 -25.72
CA SER A 98 27.48 -22.35 -27.00
C SER A 98 28.65 -21.71 -27.73
N HIS A 99 28.74 -21.97 -29.03
CA HIS A 99 29.69 -21.32 -29.93
C HIS A 99 29.41 -19.81 -30.13
N ASN A 100 28.19 -19.35 -29.81
CA ASN A 100 27.80 -17.95 -29.93
C ASN A 100 27.01 -17.47 -28.69
N PRO A 101 27.65 -16.74 -27.76
CA PRO A 101 27.03 -16.35 -26.50
C PRO A 101 25.89 -15.33 -26.69
N GLY A 102 25.94 -14.50 -27.74
CA GLY A 102 24.92 -13.49 -28.01
C GLY A 102 23.55 -14.11 -28.36
N MET A 103 23.54 -15.26 -29.04
CA MET A 103 22.31 -15.96 -29.39
C MET A 103 21.63 -16.60 -28.17
N VAL A 104 22.42 -17.15 -27.24
CA VAL A 104 21.91 -17.72 -25.99
C VAL A 104 21.29 -16.64 -25.11
N PHE A 105 21.95 -15.48 -25.00
CA PHE A 105 21.41 -14.34 -24.27
C PHE A 105 20.06 -13.86 -24.86
N ALA A 106 19.99 -13.71 -26.19
CA ALA A 106 18.76 -13.31 -26.86
C ALA A 106 17.64 -14.35 -26.67
N GLY A 107 17.96 -15.64 -26.77
CA GLY A 107 17.01 -16.74 -26.55
C GLY A 107 16.49 -16.79 -25.12
N ALA A 108 17.38 -16.70 -24.13
CA ALA A 108 17.01 -16.69 -22.71
C ALA A 108 16.18 -15.45 -22.36
N GLY A 109 16.55 -14.26 -22.88
CA GLY A 109 15.78 -13.04 -22.70
C GLY A 109 14.38 -13.13 -23.30
N LEU A 110 14.26 -13.68 -24.52
CA LEU A 110 12.97 -13.89 -25.17
C LEU A 110 12.11 -14.90 -24.40
N ALA A 111 12.71 -16.00 -23.92
CA ALA A 111 12.04 -16.98 -23.09
C ALA A 111 11.51 -16.38 -21.78
N LEU A 112 12.29 -15.51 -21.12
CA LEU A 112 11.87 -14.82 -19.90
C LEU A 112 10.68 -13.89 -20.15
N VAL A 113 10.73 -13.09 -21.23
CA VAL A 113 9.63 -12.21 -21.62
C VAL A 113 8.37 -13.01 -21.97
N ALA A 114 8.52 -14.07 -22.77
CA ALA A 114 7.41 -14.94 -23.15
C ALA A 114 6.76 -15.61 -21.93
N THR A 115 7.58 -16.14 -21.01
CA THR A 115 7.10 -16.78 -19.78
C THR A 115 6.40 -15.77 -18.87
N SER A 116 6.95 -14.55 -18.74
CA SER A 116 6.33 -13.48 -17.96
C SER A 116 4.99 -13.07 -18.55
N LEU A 117 4.90 -12.93 -19.88
CA LEU A 117 3.66 -12.58 -20.56
C LEU A 117 2.59 -13.67 -20.37
N LEU A 118 2.98 -14.94 -20.51
CA LEU A 118 2.10 -16.08 -20.24
C LEU A 118 1.63 -16.08 -18.78
N GLY A 119 2.54 -15.88 -17.83
CA GLY A 119 2.22 -15.81 -16.40
C GLY A 119 1.21 -14.71 -16.09
N VAL A 120 1.37 -13.51 -16.65
CA VAL A 120 0.42 -12.40 -16.48
C VAL A 120 -0.93 -12.72 -17.12
N LEU A 121 -0.94 -13.31 -18.33
CA LEU A 121 -2.19 -13.64 -19.03
C LEU A 121 -2.98 -14.73 -18.28
N LEU A 122 -2.30 -15.80 -17.87
CA LEU A 122 -2.87 -16.87 -17.06
C LEU A 122 -3.32 -16.34 -15.69
N GLY A 123 -2.49 -15.56 -15.01
CA GLY A 123 -2.81 -14.97 -13.71
C GLY A 123 -4.04 -14.07 -13.78
N ARG A 124 -4.14 -13.22 -14.81
CA ARG A 124 -5.30 -12.36 -15.05
C ARG A 124 -6.55 -13.17 -15.38
N TRP A 125 -6.43 -14.21 -16.21
CA TRP A 125 -7.54 -15.10 -16.52
C TRP A 125 -8.04 -15.82 -15.26
N LEU A 126 -7.13 -16.35 -14.45
CA LEU A 126 -7.44 -17.05 -13.21
C LEU A 126 -8.09 -16.13 -12.18
N ALA A 127 -7.55 -14.92 -12.01
CA ALA A 127 -8.09 -13.89 -11.12
C ALA A 127 -9.49 -13.41 -11.56
N SER A 128 -9.80 -13.47 -12.86
CA SER A 128 -11.14 -13.10 -13.37
C SER A 128 -12.22 -14.16 -13.12
N ARG A 129 -11.82 -15.42 -12.94
CA ARG A 129 -12.74 -16.56 -12.80
C ARG A 129 -12.90 -17.04 -11.35
N ILE A 130 -11.89 -16.81 -10.50
CA ILE A 130 -11.80 -17.40 -9.16
C ILE A 130 -11.79 -16.30 -8.11
N ALA A 131 -12.53 -16.52 -7.01
CA ALA A 131 -12.52 -15.60 -5.87
C ALA A 131 -11.12 -15.53 -5.23
N PRO A 132 -10.64 -14.34 -4.83
CA PRO A 132 -9.27 -14.12 -4.34
C PRO A 132 -8.90 -15.01 -3.15
N LYS A 133 -9.84 -15.25 -2.23
CA LYS A 133 -9.62 -16.14 -1.07
C LYS A 133 -9.31 -17.59 -1.45
N THR A 134 -9.88 -18.06 -2.56
CA THR A 134 -9.61 -19.42 -3.05
C THR A 134 -8.21 -19.49 -3.65
N LEU A 135 -7.80 -18.44 -4.36
CA LEU A 135 -6.47 -18.36 -4.95
C LEU A 135 -5.36 -18.33 -3.89
N GLU A 136 -5.54 -17.53 -2.83
CA GLU A 136 -4.61 -17.48 -1.69
C GLU A 136 -4.48 -18.84 -0.99
N ARG A 137 -5.62 -19.49 -0.73
CA ARG A 137 -5.62 -20.81 -0.09
C ARG A 137 -4.98 -21.87 -0.98
N ALA A 138 -5.26 -21.85 -2.28
CA ALA A 138 -4.66 -22.76 -3.25
C ALA A 138 -3.14 -22.56 -3.34
N ALA A 139 -2.67 -21.32 -3.44
CA ALA A 139 -1.24 -21.01 -3.45
C ALA A 139 -0.52 -21.53 -2.21
N GLY A 140 -1.12 -21.33 -1.01
CA GLY A 140 -0.57 -21.86 0.24
C GLY A 140 -0.52 -23.39 0.28
N VAL A 141 -1.60 -24.07 -0.14
CA VAL A 141 -1.65 -25.55 -0.17
C VAL A 141 -0.63 -26.12 -1.17
N ILE A 142 -0.50 -25.52 -2.35
CA ILE A 142 0.48 -25.93 -3.36
C ILE A 142 1.90 -25.76 -2.83
N LEU A 143 2.21 -24.62 -2.20
CA LEU A 143 3.52 -24.38 -1.58
C LEU A 143 3.84 -25.39 -0.48
N LEU A 144 2.86 -25.69 0.38
CA LEU A 144 3.02 -26.68 1.45
C LEU A 144 3.26 -28.08 0.87
N GLY A 145 2.51 -28.44 -0.19
CA GLY A 145 2.69 -29.70 -0.90
C GLY A 145 4.09 -29.85 -1.51
N ILE A 146 4.56 -28.82 -2.22
CA ILE A 146 5.93 -28.80 -2.79
C ILE A 146 6.97 -28.92 -1.68
N SER A 147 6.80 -28.17 -0.58
CA SER A 147 7.70 -28.24 0.57
C SER A 147 7.77 -29.64 1.19
N ALA A 148 6.61 -30.29 1.38
CA ALA A 148 6.54 -31.64 1.91
C ALA A 148 7.18 -32.68 0.96
N ILE A 149 6.98 -32.54 -0.35
CA ILE A 149 7.59 -33.42 -1.36
C ILE A 149 9.12 -33.29 -1.32
N LEU A 150 9.64 -32.06 -1.33
CA LEU A 150 11.09 -31.82 -1.25
C LEU A 150 11.69 -32.33 0.07
N LEU A 151 10.95 -32.19 1.17
CA LEU A 151 11.36 -32.71 2.48
C LEU A 151 11.34 -34.24 2.53
N TRP A 152 10.44 -34.89 1.79
CA TRP A 152 10.44 -36.34 1.67
C TRP A 152 11.61 -36.82 0.82
N GLU A 153 11.86 -36.19 -0.33
CA GLU A 153 12.98 -36.52 -1.23
C GLU A 153 14.35 -36.30 -0.59
N ILE A 154 14.49 -35.36 0.36
CA ILE A 154 15.76 -35.16 1.06
C ILE A 154 15.99 -36.16 2.19
N LEU A 155 14.93 -36.76 2.74
CA LEU A 155 14.98 -37.62 3.93
C LEU A 155 14.94 -39.12 3.61
N GLY A 156 14.38 -39.50 2.46
CA GLY A 156 14.31 -40.87 1.95
C GLY A 156 15.42 -41.17 0.95
#